data_AF-A0AAY4CBP4-F1
#
_entry.id   AF-A0AAY4CBP4-F1
#
_cell.length_a   1.000
_cell.length_b   1.000
_cell.length_c   1.000
_cell.angle_alpha   90.00
_cell.angle_beta   90.00
_cell.angle_gamma   90.00
#
_symmetry.space_group_name_H-M   'P 1'
#
loop_
_entity.id
_entity.type
_entity.pdbx_description
1 polymer ?
#
loop_
_entity_poly.entity_id
_entity_poly.type
_entity_poly.pdbx_seq_one_letter_code
_entity_poly.pdbx_strand_id
1 'polypeptide(L)'
;MRTAGTVVLHSFYCWITQIQLSSKCRGPDLLEVSCPQITFNLVVDGTHSHQPPVHSVESFLSRLKALELLFPNQQAELWRRSKIHLQRHLQTAKPTEPVSLILAAGRGGETTLRCLASHLASAFSSALNSSVLQVDGASKAGMDSDEVKLELDGALRDAFGGKKLAAVIHRLEELPPGSTLIFYRYCDHENAAYKQAFLAFTVLLPQSLTPELSLSQVEEVVQDYISSRLISPTSTQAGAPFNQMDADKLSGLWSRISHLILPVNMEAHIEENGCEAD
;
A
#
# COMPACT_ATOMS: atom_id res chain seq x y z
N MET A 1 -1.68 -52.74 -7.02
CA MET A 1 -0.83 -51.83 -6.23
C MET A 1 -0.94 -50.46 -6.89
N ARG A 2 -1.85 -49.56 -6.52
CA ARG A 2 -1.82 -48.60 -5.38
C ARG A 2 -0.44 -47.91 -5.29
N THR A 3 -0.28 -46.59 -5.43
CA THR A 3 -1.13 -45.47 -4.97
C THR A 3 -0.89 -44.18 -5.77
N ALA A 4 -1.93 -43.37 -5.86
CA ALA A 4 -1.95 -41.98 -6.33
C ALA A 4 -1.37 -41.02 -5.27
N GLY A 5 -0.71 -39.95 -5.72
CA GLY A 5 -0.27 -38.82 -4.90
C GLY A 5 -1.12 -37.58 -5.20
N THR A 6 -1.81 -37.10 -4.17
CA THR A 6 -2.74 -35.97 -4.18
C THR A 6 -1.98 -34.64 -4.13
N VAL A 7 -2.31 -33.72 -5.05
CA VAL A 7 -1.90 -32.31 -4.99
C VAL A 7 -2.91 -31.56 -4.13
N VAL A 8 -2.43 -30.90 -3.07
CA VAL A 8 -3.24 -30.02 -2.22
C VAL A 8 -3.07 -28.59 -2.71
N LEU A 9 -4.09 -28.07 -3.40
CA LEU A 9 -4.29 -26.63 -3.59
C LEU A 9 -4.97 -26.07 -2.35
N HIS A 10 -4.33 -25.13 -1.65
CA HIS A 10 -5.02 -24.28 -0.68
C HIS A 10 -5.44 -22.97 -1.36
N SER A 11 -6.73 -22.89 -1.68
CA SER A 11 -7.42 -21.66 -2.02
C SER A 11 -7.48 -20.73 -0.80
N PHE A 12 -6.94 -19.52 -0.93
CA PHE A 12 -7.21 -18.41 -0.02
C PHE A 12 -8.54 -17.76 -0.40
N TYR A 13 -9.61 -18.14 0.31
CA TYR A 13 -10.85 -17.38 0.41
C TYR A 13 -11.15 -17.17 1.91
N CYS A 14 -11.17 -15.91 2.36
CA CYS A 14 -11.65 -15.55 3.70
C CYS A 14 -12.51 -14.27 3.56
N TRP A 15 -13.81 -14.47 3.36
CA TRP A 15 -14.89 -14.25 4.35
C TRP A 15 -15.29 -12.78 4.55
N ILE A 16 -16.31 -12.37 3.79
CA ILE A 16 -17.24 -11.29 4.16
C ILE A 16 -18.60 -11.94 4.35
N THR A 17 -19.03 -12.14 5.61
CA THR A 17 -20.46 -12.08 5.99
C THR A 17 -20.67 -12.12 7.51
N GLN A 18 -21.54 -11.20 7.96
CA GLN A 18 -22.42 -11.24 9.14
C GLN A 18 -21.83 -11.22 10.56
N ILE A 19 -22.08 -10.11 11.27
CA ILE A 19 -22.45 -10.14 12.69
C ILE A 19 -23.76 -9.37 12.87
N GLN A 20 -24.80 -10.10 13.24
CA GLN A 20 -26.10 -9.60 13.71
C GLN A 20 -26.01 -9.10 15.16
N LEU A 21 -26.89 -8.15 15.47
CA LEU A 21 -27.28 -7.73 16.80
C LEU A 21 -27.66 -8.92 17.70
N SER A 22 -27.24 -8.88 18.96
CA SER A 22 -27.99 -9.48 20.06
C SER A 22 -27.87 -8.64 21.33
N SER A 23 -29.03 -8.37 21.90
CA SER A 23 -29.29 -7.65 23.13
C SER A 23 -29.57 -8.67 24.24
N LYS A 24 -29.02 -8.42 25.44
CA LYS A 24 -29.49 -8.82 26.79
C LYS A 24 -28.35 -9.35 27.66
N CYS A 25 -27.95 -8.54 28.64
CA CYS A 25 -27.65 -9.03 29.99
C CYS A 25 -28.34 -8.08 30.98
N ARG A 26 -29.27 -8.63 31.78
CA ARG A 26 -29.92 -8.01 32.95
C ARG A 26 -29.44 -8.82 34.16
N GLY A 27 -29.03 -8.12 35.24
CA GLY A 27 -28.21 -8.60 36.39
C GLY A 27 -28.89 -9.57 37.37
N PRO A 28 -28.69 -9.49 38.70
CA PRO A 28 -27.83 -8.60 39.52
C PRO A 28 -26.81 -9.39 40.40
N ASP A 29 -25.83 -8.71 41.00
CA ASP A 29 -25.50 -8.92 42.43
C ASP A 29 -24.46 -7.90 42.92
N LEU A 30 -24.80 -7.35 44.09
CA LEU A 30 -24.09 -6.34 44.86
C LEU A 30 -22.83 -6.95 45.50
N LEU A 31 -21.69 -6.30 45.37
CA LEU A 31 -20.71 -6.19 46.44
C LEU A 31 -19.93 -4.88 46.25
N GLU A 32 -20.11 -3.98 47.21
CA GLU A 32 -19.35 -2.75 47.39
C GLU A 32 -17.86 -3.06 47.45
N VAL A 33 -17.08 -2.41 46.59
CA VAL A 33 -15.64 -2.20 46.83
C VAL A 33 -15.39 -0.70 46.74
N SER A 34 -15.30 -0.09 47.91
CA SER A 34 -14.92 1.30 48.11
C SER A 34 -13.47 1.49 47.64
N CYS A 35 -13.26 2.35 46.66
CA CYS A 35 -11.95 2.84 46.24
C CYS A 35 -11.94 4.36 46.43
N PRO A 36 -10.89 4.94 47.03
CA PRO A 36 -10.91 6.33 47.49
C PRO A 36 -11.01 7.34 46.34
N GLN A 37 -11.68 8.45 46.64
CA GLN A 37 -11.96 9.58 45.77
C GLN A 37 -10.69 10.12 45.09
N ILE A 38 -10.56 9.86 43.79
CA ILE A 38 -9.75 10.70 42.90
C ILE A 38 -10.75 11.39 41.97
N THR A 39 -11.12 12.61 42.31
CA THR A 39 -11.81 13.53 41.39
C THR A 39 -10.84 13.88 40.26
N PHE A 40 -10.91 13.15 39.15
CA PHE A 40 -10.44 13.67 37.88
C PHE A 40 -11.51 14.62 37.33
N ASN A 41 -11.19 15.91 37.31
CA ASN A 41 -11.94 16.86 36.51
C ASN A 41 -11.74 16.49 35.04
N LEU A 42 -12.71 15.76 34.49
CA LEU A 42 -12.81 15.52 33.06
C LEU A 42 -13.29 16.84 32.43
N VAL A 43 -12.32 17.68 32.05
CA VAL A 43 -12.59 18.71 31.05
C VAL A 43 -12.94 17.94 29.79
N VAL A 44 -14.23 17.95 29.43
CA VAL A 44 -14.70 17.48 28.14
C VAL A 44 -14.21 18.50 27.12
N ASP A 45 -12.98 18.34 26.66
CA ASP A 45 -12.52 19.06 25.48
C ASP A 45 -13.24 18.43 24.28
N GLY A 46 -14.11 19.23 23.67
CA GLY A 46 -14.92 18.83 22.53
C GLY A 46 -14.02 18.64 21.31
N THR A 47 -13.39 17.48 21.18
CA THR A 47 -12.63 17.16 19.98
C THR A 47 -13.59 16.71 18.89
N HIS A 48 -13.83 17.63 17.95
CA HIS A 48 -14.41 17.41 16.63
C HIS A 48 -14.14 15.99 16.11
N SER A 49 -15.22 15.26 15.82
CA SER A 49 -15.17 14.09 14.97
C SER A 49 -14.66 14.52 13.60
N HIS A 50 -13.38 14.29 13.29
CA HIS A 50 -12.89 14.32 11.91
C HIS A 50 -13.39 13.06 11.20
N GLN A 51 -14.70 13.02 10.97
CA GLN A 51 -15.21 12.31 9.82
C GLN A 51 -14.67 13.08 8.60
N PRO A 52 -14.02 12.42 7.62
CA PRO A 52 -13.63 13.12 6.40
C PRO A 52 -14.90 13.80 5.85
N PRO A 53 -14.87 15.11 5.59
CA PRO A 53 -16.04 15.81 5.07
C PRO A 53 -16.54 15.08 3.84
N VAL A 54 -17.84 14.92 3.66
CA VAL A 54 -18.43 14.20 2.49
C VAL A 54 -17.83 14.67 1.15
N HIS A 55 -17.43 15.95 1.07
CA HIS A 55 -16.73 16.58 -0.05
C HIS A 55 -15.31 16.02 -0.37
N SER A 56 -14.69 15.26 0.52
CA SER A 56 -13.34 14.70 0.34
C SER A 56 -13.33 13.52 -0.64
N VAL A 57 -14.35 12.66 -0.56
CA VAL A 57 -14.47 11.47 -1.43
C VAL A 57 -14.89 11.87 -2.84
N GLU A 58 -15.76 12.87 -2.98
CA GLU A 58 -16.18 13.40 -4.28
C GLU A 58 -15.01 13.98 -5.07
N SER A 59 -14.11 14.71 -4.40
CA SER A 59 -12.89 15.26 -5.01
C SER A 59 -12.00 14.16 -5.57
N PHE A 60 -11.77 13.10 -4.79
CA PHE A 60 -11.04 11.91 -5.24
C PHE A 60 -11.72 11.27 -6.46
N LEU A 61 -13.03 11.01 -6.39
CA LEU A 61 -13.77 10.35 -7.47
C LEU A 61 -13.77 11.15 -8.77
N SER A 62 -13.90 12.47 -8.67
CA SER A 62 -13.82 13.37 -9.83
C SER A 62 -12.43 13.32 -10.47
N ARG A 63 -11.36 13.38 -9.67
CA ARG A 63 -9.99 13.29 -10.19
C ARG A 63 -9.70 11.92 -10.80
N LEU A 64 -10.10 10.83 -10.14
CA LEU A 64 -9.91 9.49 -10.66
C LEU A 64 -10.57 9.30 -12.04
N LYS A 65 -11.77 9.87 -12.23
CA LYS A 65 -12.44 9.85 -13.54
C LYS A 65 -11.70 10.67 -14.60
N ALA A 66 -11.09 11.80 -14.23
CA ALA A 66 -10.26 12.56 -15.15
C ALA A 66 -9.00 11.77 -15.55
N LEU A 67 -8.38 11.05 -14.60
CA LEU A 67 -7.24 10.18 -14.89
C LEU A 67 -7.59 9.05 -15.87
N GLU A 68 -8.77 8.46 -15.74
CA GLU A 68 -9.22 7.43 -16.69
C GLU A 68 -9.27 7.95 -18.15
N LEU A 69 -9.50 9.24 -18.36
CA LEU A 69 -9.46 9.87 -19.68
C LEU A 69 -8.03 10.15 -20.18
N LEU A 70 -7.08 10.41 -19.27
CA LEU A 70 -5.67 10.67 -19.59
C LEU A 70 -4.90 9.38 -19.92
N PHE A 71 -5.37 8.22 -19.43
CA PHE A 71 -4.72 6.94 -19.64
C PHE A 71 -5.69 5.94 -20.32
N PRO A 72 -6.01 6.14 -21.62
CA PRO A 72 -7.05 5.38 -22.31
C PRO A 72 -6.71 3.91 -22.59
N ASN A 73 -5.44 3.51 -22.58
CA ASN A 73 -5.03 2.12 -22.86
C ASN A 73 -5.08 1.23 -21.62
N GLN A 74 -5.40 1.75 -20.44
CA GLN A 74 -5.45 0.96 -19.20
C GLN A 74 -6.64 0.00 -19.17
N GLN A 75 -6.48 -1.12 -18.49
CA GLN A 75 -7.56 -2.07 -18.31
C GLN A 75 -8.62 -1.50 -17.35
N ALA A 76 -9.91 -1.75 -17.62
CA ALA A 76 -11.01 -1.29 -16.77
C ALA A 76 -10.86 -1.74 -15.30
N GLU A 77 -10.20 -2.87 -15.07
CA GLU A 77 -9.94 -3.41 -13.74
C GLU A 77 -8.99 -2.54 -12.92
N LEU A 78 -8.04 -1.83 -13.54
CA LEU A 78 -7.16 -0.88 -12.88
C LEU A 78 -7.97 0.22 -12.19
N TRP A 79 -8.90 0.83 -12.92
CA TRP A 79 -9.75 1.90 -12.41
C TRP A 79 -10.74 1.37 -11.37
N ARG A 80 -11.40 0.24 -11.67
CA ARG A 80 -12.42 -0.33 -10.80
C ARG A 80 -11.85 -0.74 -9.44
N ARG A 81 -10.72 -1.46 -9.42
CA ARG A 81 -10.08 -1.90 -8.17
C ARG A 81 -9.48 -0.73 -7.40
N SER A 82 -8.76 0.17 -8.07
CA SER A 82 -8.20 1.36 -7.42
C SER A 82 -9.30 2.19 -6.76
N LYS A 83 -10.42 2.43 -7.47
CA LYS A 83 -11.58 3.12 -6.91
C LYS A 83 -12.09 2.42 -5.64
N ILE A 84 -12.36 1.12 -5.71
CA ILE A 84 -12.94 0.37 -4.57
C ILE A 84 -12.04 0.47 -3.34
N HIS A 85 -10.74 0.18 -3.49
CA HIS A 85 -9.82 0.14 -2.35
C HIS A 85 -9.60 1.53 -1.75
N LEU A 86 -9.31 2.53 -2.59
CA LEU A 86 -8.99 3.87 -2.14
C LEU A 86 -10.23 4.61 -1.60
N GLN A 87 -11.39 4.47 -2.25
CA GLN A 87 -12.63 5.06 -1.77
C GLN A 87 -13.03 4.48 -0.41
N ARG A 88 -12.96 3.15 -0.25
CA ARG A 88 -13.28 2.50 1.02
C ARG A 88 -12.37 2.99 2.14
N HIS A 89 -11.08 3.16 1.85
CA HIS A 89 -10.12 3.70 2.81
C HIS A 89 -10.48 5.13 3.24
N LEU A 90 -10.74 6.02 2.27
CA LEU A 90 -11.17 7.40 2.54
C LEU A 90 -12.49 7.50 3.33
N GLN A 91 -13.42 6.56 3.11
CA GLN A 91 -14.71 6.52 3.81
C GLN A 91 -14.61 5.93 5.23
N THR A 92 -13.50 5.24 5.55
CA THR A 92 -13.29 4.63 6.86
C THR A 92 -12.78 5.69 7.83
N ALA A 93 -13.64 6.13 8.75
CA ALA A 93 -13.29 7.22 9.69
C ALA A 93 -12.05 6.94 10.56
N LYS A 94 -11.80 5.67 10.89
CA LYS A 94 -10.63 5.21 11.65
C LYS A 94 -10.09 3.91 11.07
N PRO A 95 -9.25 3.97 10.01
CA PRO A 95 -8.66 2.77 9.42
C PRO A 95 -7.76 2.06 10.43
N THR A 96 -7.72 0.73 10.38
CA THR A 96 -6.85 -0.09 11.24
C THR A 96 -5.46 -0.26 10.67
N GLU A 97 -5.32 -0.09 9.36
CA GLU A 97 -4.12 -0.23 8.56
C GLU A 97 -4.17 0.78 7.38
N PRO A 98 -3.03 1.15 6.79
CA PRO A 98 -2.99 1.95 5.57
C PRO A 98 -3.45 1.16 4.34
N VAL A 99 -3.77 1.87 3.26
CA VAL A 99 -3.97 1.23 1.95
C VAL A 99 -2.66 1.26 1.17
N SER A 100 -2.30 0.15 0.56
CA SER A 100 -1.17 0.04 -0.35
C SER A 100 -1.61 -0.54 -1.68
N LEU A 101 -0.87 -0.19 -2.74
CA LEU A 101 -1.00 -0.85 -4.03
C LEU A 101 0.34 -0.89 -4.75
N ILE A 102 0.49 -1.88 -5.63
CA ILE A 102 1.63 -2.00 -6.52
C ILE A 102 1.14 -1.81 -7.96
N LEU A 103 1.72 -0.85 -8.66
CA LEU A 103 1.57 -0.70 -10.11
C LEU A 103 2.78 -1.31 -10.79
N ALA A 104 2.55 -2.13 -11.82
CA ALA A 104 3.63 -2.78 -12.55
C ALA A 104 3.51 -2.51 -14.05
N ALA A 105 4.62 -2.18 -14.70
CA ALA A 105 4.69 -2.03 -16.15
C ALA A 105 5.95 -2.71 -16.70
N GLY A 106 5.96 -3.04 -17.99
CA GLY A 106 7.20 -3.33 -18.69
C GLY A 106 8.00 -2.07 -18.98
N ARG A 107 9.28 -2.24 -19.35
CA ARG A 107 10.20 -1.12 -19.70
C ARG A 107 9.63 -0.10 -20.69
N GLY A 108 8.81 -0.52 -21.66
CA GLY A 108 8.20 0.38 -22.64
C GLY A 108 7.13 1.33 -22.07
N GLY A 109 6.70 1.13 -20.83
CA GLY A 109 5.70 1.95 -20.14
C GLY A 109 6.24 2.65 -18.89
N GLU A 110 7.55 2.90 -18.80
CA GLU A 110 8.17 3.47 -17.59
C GLU A 110 7.63 4.85 -17.26
N THR A 111 7.46 5.74 -18.24
CA THR A 111 6.96 7.09 -18.00
C THR A 111 5.50 7.05 -17.60
N THR A 112 4.70 6.24 -18.28
CA THR A 112 3.30 5.99 -17.98
C THR A 112 3.13 5.48 -16.55
N LEU A 113 3.94 4.50 -16.14
CA LEU A 113 3.94 3.95 -14.78
C LEU A 113 4.20 5.03 -13.73
N ARG A 114 5.23 5.86 -13.95
CA ARG A 114 5.59 6.97 -13.07
C ARG A 114 4.48 8.02 -12.98
N CYS A 115 3.90 8.42 -14.12
CA CYS A 115 2.83 9.40 -14.16
C CYS A 115 1.58 8.87 -13.47
N LEU A 116 1.13 7.67 -13.84
CA LEU A 116 -0.09 7.08 -13.29
C LEU A 116 -0.02 6.93 -11.77
N ALA A 117 1.10 6.45 -11.24
CA ALA A 117 1.30 6.34 -9.78
C ALA A 117 1.22 7.71 -9.09
N SER A 118 1.86 8.72 -9.68
CA SER A 118 1.89 10.08 -9.14
C SER A 118 0.51 10.75 -9.17
N HIS A 119 -0.19 10.65 -10.30
CA HIS A 119 -1.54 11.19 -10.44
C HIS A 119 -2.54 10.44 -9.56
N LEU A 120 -2.45 9.12 -9.43
CA LEU A 120 -3.34 8.35 -8.55
C LEU A 120 -3.17 8.76 -7.07
N ALA A 121 -1.93 8.95 -6.62
CA ALA A 121 -1.64 9.46 -5.29
C ALA A 121 -2.08 10.93 -5.10
N SER A 122 -1.97 11.76 -6.14
CA SER A 122 -2.49 13.13 -6.15
C SER A 122 -4.01 13.15 -6.04
N ALA A 123 -4.71 12.29 -6.81
CA ALA A 123 -6.15 12.11 -6.74
C ALA A 123 -6.58 11.71 -5.33
N PHE A 124 -5.90 10.76 -4.70
CA PHE A 124 -6.16 10.38 -3.30
C PHE A 124 -5.96 11.56 -2.34
N SER A 125 -4.85 12.29 -2.50
CA SER A 125 -4.47 13.39 -1.62
C SER A 125 -5.37 14.62 -1.75
N SER A 126 -6.10 14.74 -2.87
CA SER A 126 -7.11 15.78 -3.09
C SER A 126 -8.27 15.71 -2.09
N ALA A 127 -8.51 14.55 -1.48
CA ALA A 127 -9.53 14.40 -0.45
C ALA A 127 -9.31 15.35 0.74
N LEU A 128 -8.04 15.66 1.07
CA LEU A 128 -7.69 16.62 2.12
C LEU A 128 -6.79 17.76 1.62
N ASN A 129 -6.77 18.01 0.29
CA ASN A 129 -5.92 19.03 -0.33
C ASN A 129 -4.45 18.98 0.14
N SER A 130 -3.88 17.78 0.22
CA SER A 130 -2.49 17.57 0.62
C SER A 130 -1.59 17.25 -0.57
N SER A 131 -0.29 17.49 -0.42
CA SER A 131 0.70 17.08 -1.42
C SER A 131 1.13 15.62 -1.22
N VAL A 132 1.78 15.07 -2.25
CA VAL A 132 2.27 13.69 -2.26
C VAL A 132 3.77 13.67 -1.92
N LEU A 133 4.23 12.66 -1.18
CA LEU A 133 5.66 12.35 -1.10
C LEU A 133 6.06 11.50 -2.31
N GLN A 134 7.11 11.92 -3.01
CA GLN A 134 7.66 11.17 -4.15
C GLN A 134 9.07 10.69 -3.77
N VAL A 135 9.32 9.40 -3.89
CA VAL A 135 10.63 8.78 -3.67
C VAL A 135 10.99 7.97 -4.90
N ASP A 136 12.19 8.18 -5.44
CA ASP A 136 12.71 7.39 -6.55
C ASP A 136 13.71 6.34 -6.05
N GLY A 137 13.32 5.07 -6.09
CA GLY A 137 14.17 3.95 -5.72
C GLY A 137 15.37 3.77 -6.63
N ALA A 138 15.26 4.11 -7.92
CA ALA A 138 16.38 4.01 -8.86
C ALA A 138 17.52 4.96 -8.49
N SER A 139 17.19 6.16 -7.98
CA SER A 139 18.19 7.11 -7.46
C SER A 139 18.96 6.60 -6.23
N LYS A 140 18.45 5.55 -5.57
CA LYS A 140 19.04 4.94 -4.36
C LYS A 140 19.73 3.62 -4.62
N ALA A 141 19.74 3.16 -5.87
CA ALA A 141 20.37 1.92 -6.26
C ALA A 141 21.88 1.98 -5.95
N GLY A 142 22.40 0.93 -5.29
CA GLY A 142 23.82 0.81 -4.96
C GLY A 142 24.29 1.61 -3.74
N MET A 143 23.39 2.36 -3.08
CA MET A 143 23.68 3.01 -1.80
C MET A 143 23.64 2.01 -0.64
N ASP A 144 24.19 2.39 0.52
CA ASP A 144 24.12 1.59 1.73
C ASP A 144 22.67 1.37 2.20
N SER A 145 22.33 0.15 2.61
CA SER A 145 20.96 -0.20 2.98
C SER A 145 20.48 0.50 4.25
N ASP A 146 21.34 0.69 5.25
CA ASP A 146 20.96 1.31 6.51
C ASP A 146 20.81 2.84 6.34
N GLU A 147 21.66 3.46 5.53
CA GLU A 147 21.51 4.88 5.15
C GLU A 147 20.20 5.14 4.41
N VAL A 148 19.89 4.35 3.37
CA VAL A 148 18.63 4.50 2.61
C VAL A 148 17.43 4.20 3.51
N LYS A 149 17.53 3.22 4.42
CA LYS A 149 16.46 2.92 5.39
C LYS A 149 16.16 4.13 6.28
N LEU A 150 17.20 4.79 6.79
CA LEU A 150 17.06 5.97 7.64
C LEU A 150 16.45 7.15 6.86
N GLU A 151 16.88 7.35 5.61
CA GLU A 151 16.34 8.40 4.75
C GLU A 151 14.85 8.18 4.45
N LEU A 152 14.45 6.94 4.12
CA LEU A 152 13.06 6.56 3.90
C LEU A 152 12.21 6.78 5.15
N ASP A 153 12.69 6.35 6.33
CA ASP A 153 12.00 6.57 7.60
C ASP A 153 11.78 8.07 7.88
N GLY A 154 12.83 8.88 7.69
CA GLY A 154 12.75 10.33 7.82
C GLY A 154 11.71 10.93 6.89
N ALA A 155 11.80 10.64 5.59
CA ALA A 155 10.91 11.20 4.58
C ALA A 155 9.44 10.81 4.82
N LEU A 156 9.16 9.54 5.14
CA LEU A 156 7.80 9.05 5.39
C LEU A 156 7.23 9.61 6.70
N ARG A 157 8.05 9.68 7.76
CA ARG A 157 7.65 10.29 9.04
C ARG A 157 7.32 11.77 8.87
N ASP A 158 8.16 12.51 8.15
CA ASP A 158 7.97 13.94 7.94
C ASP A 158 6.76 14.21 7.03
N ALA A 159 6.56 13.38 5.99
CA ALA A 159 5.38 13.46 5.13
C ALA A 159 4.08 13.23 5.89
N PHE A 160 3.94 12.07 6.52
CA PHE A 160 2.68 11.70 7.17
C PHE A 160 2.46 12.43 8.51
N GLY A 161 3.53 12.72 9.25
CA GLY A 161 3.48 13.63 10.41
C GLY A 161 3.13 15.06 10.01
N GLY A 162 3.55 15.48 8.80
CA GLY A 162 3.21 16.76 8.17
C GLY A 162 1.84 16.78 7.47
N LYS A 163 0.96 15.81 7.72
CA LYS A 163 -0.40 15.70 7.17
C LYS A 163 -0.49 15.42 5.66
N LYS A 164 0.58 14.98 5.00
CA LYS A 164 0.43 14.36 3.68
C LYS A 164 -0.36 13.06 3.82
N LEU A 165 -1.19 12.75 2.83
CA LEU A 165 -1.97 11.52 2.82
C LEU A 165 -1.33 10.39 2.02
N ALA A 166 -0.53 10.71 1.01
CA ALA A 166 0.00 9.72 0.10
C ALA A 166 1.51 9.82 -0.09
N ALA A 167 2.13 8.67 -0.30
CA ALA A 167 3.49 8.54 -0.78
C ALA A 167 3.52 7.62 -2.00
N VAL A 168 4.40 7.93 -2.94
CA VAL A 168 4.73 7.07 -4.08
C VAL A 168 6.19 6.69 -3.97
N ILE A 169 6.44 5.39 -3.92
CA ILE A 169 7.77 4.80 -3.96
C ILE A 169 7.95 4.24 -5.36
N HIS A 170 8.63 5.01 -6.21
CA HIS A 170 8.94 4.56 -7.56
C HIS A 170 10.06 3.53 -7.54
N ARG A 171 10.02 2.57 -8.48
CA ARG A 171 11.10 1.61 -8.73
C ARG A 171 11.49 0.83 -7.47
N LEU A 172 10.49 0.22 -6.82
CA LEU A 172 10.67 -0.57 -5.59
C LEU A 172 11.76 -1.64 -5.74
N GLU A 173 11.87 -2.24 -6.93
CA GLU A 173 12.84 -3.29 -7.25
C GLU A 173 14.31 -2.83 -7.32
N GLU A 174 14.55 -1.52 -7.27
CA GLU A 174 15.89 -0.91 -7.30
C GLU A 174 16.37 -0.46 -5.91
N LEU A 175 15.49 -0.47 -4.90
CA LEU A 175 15.88 -0.14 -3.54
C LEU A 175 16.87 -1.18 -2.99
N PRO A 176 17.89 -0.76 -2.20
CA PRO A 176 18.73 -1.69 -1.47
C PRO A 176 17.88 -2.65 -0.62
N PRO A 177 18.08 -3.98 -0.71
CA PRO A 177 17.12 -4.91 -0.12
C PRO A 177 16.83 -4.70 1.37
N GLY A 178 17.85 -4.42 2.17
CA GLY A 178 17.68 -4.19 3.61
C GLY A 178 16.89 -2.91 3.93
N SER A 179 16.90 -1.91 3.05
CA SER A 179 16.15 -0.67 3.26
C SER A 179 14.64 -0.88 3.13
N THR A 180 14.20 -1.79 2.25
CA THR A 180 12.78 -2.10 2.03
C THR A 180 12.07 -2.66 3.27
N LEU A 181 12.83 -3.20 4.24
CA LEU A 181 12.29 -3.63 5.54
C LEU A 181 11.64 -2.47 6.32
N ILE A 182 11.93 -1.20 5.96
CA ILE A 182 11.26 -0.06 6.56
C ILE A 182 9.74 -0.12 6.37
N PHE A 183 9.25 -0.70 5.28
CA PHE A 183 7.83 -0.75 4.96
C PHE A 183 7.04 -1.65 5.91
N TYR A 184 7.67 -2.52 6.71
CA TYR A 184 6.99 -3.15 7.84
C TYR A 184 6.40 -2.10 8.79
N ARG A 185 7.14 -1.04 9.11
CA ARG A 185 6.65 0.02 10.01
C ARG A 185 5.47 0.79 9.43
N TYR A 186 5.44 0.93 8.10
CA TYR A 186 4.50 1.82 7.40
C TYR A 186 3.33 1.09 6.77
N CYS A 187 3.37 -0.23 6.60
CA CYS A 187 2.34 -1.03 5.94
C CYS A 187 1.84 -2.21 6.81
N ASP A 188 2.22 -2.28 8.09
CA ASP A 188 1.71 -3.33 8.98
C ASP A 188 0.18 -3.24 9.20
N HIS A 189 -0.47 -4.40 9.26
CA HIS A 189 -1.93 -4.54 9.36
C HIS A 189 -2.49 -4.19 10.75
N GLU A 190 -1.65 -4.13 11.78
CA GLU A 190 -2.06 -3.80 13.15
C GLU A 190 -1.37 -2.55 13.69
N ASN A 191 -0.07 -2.42 13.42
CA ASN A 191 0.84 -1.50 14.09
C ASN A 191 1.43 -0.43 13.16
N ALA A 192 0.89 -0.27 11.95
CA ALA A 192 1.36 0.77 11.03
C ALA A 192 1.34 2.15 11.70
N ALA A 193 2.44 2.89 11.54
CA ALA A 193 2.62 4.20 12.16
C ALA A 193 1.58 5.23 11.71
N TYR A 194 1.09 5.12 10.46
CA TYR A 194 0.16 6.08 9.85
C TYR A 194 -0.97 5.37 9.12
N LYS A 195 -2.05 5.04 9.85
CA LYS A 195 -3.16 4.21 9.33
C LYS A 195 -4.02 4.91 8.28
N GLN A 196 -4.03 6.24 8.24
CA GLN A 196 -4.75 7.00 7.22
C GLN A 196 -3.97 7.12 5.89
N ALA A 197 -2.72 6.65 5.85
CA ALA A 197 -1.86 6.83 4.69
C ALA A 197 -2.27 5.94 3.52
N PHE A 198 -1.90 6.40 2.33
CA PHE A 198 -1.86 5.64 1.09
C PHE A 198 -0.41 5.51 0.61
N LEU A 199 0.06 4.29 0.37
CA LEU A 199 1.37 4.02 -0.23
C LEU A 199 1.20 3.35 -1.59
N ALA A 200 1.58 4.05 -2.67
CA ALA A 200 1.71 3.45 -3.99
C ALA A 200 3.16 3.02 -4.22
N PHE A 201 3.37 1.81 -4.71
CA PHE A 201 4.65 1.31 -5.15
C PHE A 201 4.62 1.12 -6.66
N THR A 202 5.73 1.40 -7.34
CA THR A 202 5.88 1.05 -8.75
C THR A 202 6.96 -0.01 -8.93
N VAL A 203 6.72 -0.93 -9.86
CA VAL A 203 7.67 -1.98 -10.25
C VAL A 203 7.85 -1.98 -11.75
N LEU A 204 9.08 -1.75 -12.22
CA LEU A 204 9.39 -1.80 -13.65
C LEU A 204 9.96 -3.18 -14.01
N LEU A 205 9.16 -3.97 -14.69
CA LEU A 205 9.51 -5.31 -15.15
C LEU A 205 10.43 -5.24 -16.36
N PRO A 206 11.38 -6.19 -16.49
CA PRO A 206 12.28 -6.25 -17.63
C PRO A 206 11.55 -6.58 -18.94
N GLN A 207 10.41 -7.26 -18.86
CA GLN A 207 9.56 -7.66 -19.98
C GLN A 207 8.19 -7.01 -19.86
N SER A 208 7.51 -6.83 -20.99
CA SER A 208 6.15 -6.30 -21.02
C SER A 208 5.15 -7.30 -20.44
N LEU A 209 4.17 -6.79 -19.69
CA LEU A 209 3.00 -7.55 -19.28
C LEU A 209 2.05 -7.67 -20.47
N THR A 210 1.69 -8.89 -20.84
CA THR A 210 0.75 -9.12 -21.93
C THR A 210 -0.68 -8.85 -21.45
N PRO A 211 -1.53 -8.15 -22.22
CA PRO A 211 -2.88 -7.77 -21.80
C PRO A 211 -3.79 -8.96 -21.42
N GLU A 212 -3.48 -10.16 -21.89
CA GLU A 212 -4.23 -11.39 -21.66
C GLU A 212 -3.97 -12.01 -20.28
N LEU A 213 -2.98 -11.52 -19.53
CA LEU A 213 -2.70 -12.03 -18.19
C LEU A 213 -3.83 -11.68 -17.24
N SER A 214 -4.29 -12.69 -16.51
CA SER A 214 -5.16 -12.48 -15.34
C SER A 214 -4.40 -11.74 -14.24
N LEU A 215 -5.12 -11.03 -13.36
CA LEU A 215 -4.50 -10.34 -12.21
C LEU A 215 -3.66 -11.27 -11.32
N SER A 216 -4.07 -12.53 -11.16
CA SER A 216 -3.30 -13.52 -10.40
C SER A 216 -1.96 -13.85 -11.06
N GLN A 217 -1.92 -13.92 -12.40
CA GLN A 217 -0.67 -14.13 -13.13
C GLN A 217 0.22 -12.88 -13.08
N VAL A 218 -0.37 -11.69 -13.12
CA VAL A 218 0.38 -10.44 -12.92
C VAL A 218 1.01 -10.42 -11.52
N GLU A 219 0.25 -10.78 -10.48
CA GLU A 219 0.77 -10.87 -9.12
C GLU A 219 1.94 -11.84 -9.00
N GLU A 220 1.83 -13.05 -9.57
CA GLU A 220 2.91 -14.05 -9.61
C GLU A 220 4.17 -13.49 -10.30
N VAL A 221 4.02 -12.91 -11.50
CA VAL A 221 5.15 -12.32 -12.26
C VAL A 221 5.83 -11.19 -11.49
N VAL A 222 5.07 -10.30 -10.85
CA VAL A 222 5.62 -9.19 -10.08
C VAL A 222 6.30 -9.70 -8.81
N GLN A 223 5.69 -10.67 -8.11
CA GLN A 223 6.26 -11.27 -6.91
C GLN A 223 7.58 -11.99 -7.20
N ASP A 224 7.63 -12.78 -8.26
CA ASP A 224 8.84 -13.50 -8.70
C ASP A 224 9.97 -12.52 -9.03
N TYR A 225 9.64 -11.45 -9.76
CA TYR A 225 10.62 -10.44 -10.11
C TYR A 225 11.14 -9.70 -8.88
N ILE A 226 10.26 -9.24 -7.98
CA ILE A 226 10.67 -8.58 -6.73
C ILE A 226 11.52 -9.52 -5.87
N SER A 227 11.16 -10.81 -5.81
CA SER A 227 11.95 -11.82 -5.10
C SER A 227 13.34 -11.96 -5.69
N SER A 228 13.47 -12.00 -7.02
CA SER A 228 14.77 -12.06 -7.70
C SER A 228 15.66 -10.82 -7.46
N ARG A 229 15.05 -9.68 -7.16
CA ARG A 229 15.73 -8.39 -6.95
C ARG A 229 16.11 -8.15 -5.49
N LEU A 230 15.22 -8.51 -4.57
CA LEU A 230 15.40 -8.21 -3.15
C LEU A 230 16.02 -9.36 -2.36
N ILE A 231 15.91 -10.62 -2.79
CA ILE A 231 16.57 -11.72 -2.10
C ILE A 231 18.03 -11.78 -2.57
N SER A 232 18.95 -11.43 -1.67
CA SER A 232 20.39 -11.55 -1.95
C SER A 232 20.81 -13.03 -1.98
N PRO A 233 21.67 -13.46 -2.93
CA PRO A 233 22.21 -14.83 -2.95
C PRO A 233 22.99 -15.20 -1.68
N THR A 234 23.51 -14.21 -0.96
CA THR A 234 24.28 -14.38 0.29
C THR A 234 23.42 -14.43 1.55
N SER A 235 22.10 -14.20 1.44
CA SER A 235 21.16 -14.17 2.58
C SER A 235 20.98 -15.52 3.29
N THR A 236 21.36 -16.62 2.64
CA THR A 236 21.28 -17.98 3.18
C THR A 236 22.56 -18.44 3.89
N GLN A 237 23.58 -17.58 3.98
CA GLN A 237 24.84 -17.92 4.67
C GLN A 237 24.72 -17.75 6.19
N ALA A 238 25.27 -18.71 6.94
CA ALA A 238 25.37 -18.61 8.40
C ALA A 238 26.18 -17.36 8.79
N GLY A 239 25.55 -16.43 9.52
CA GLY A 239 26.13 -15.14 9.90
C GLY A 239 25.68 -13.94 9.06
N ALA A 240 24.70 -14.11 8.16
CA ALA A 240 24.02 -13.01 7.49
C ALA A 240 23.48 -11.98 8.52
N PRO A 241 23.78 -10.68 8.37
CA PRO A 241 23.28 -9.66 9.29
C PRO A 241 21.75 -9.63 9.29
N PHE A 242 21.12 -9.38 10.45
CA PHE A 242 19.66 -9.38 10.59
C PHE A 242 18.95 -8.42 9.62
N ASN A 243 19.60 -7.30 9.27
CA ASN A 243 19.08 -6.31 8.31
C ASN A 243 19.13 -6.79 6.85
N GLN A 244 19.69 -7.97 6.58
CA GLN A 244 19.67 -8.55 5.25
C GLN A 244 18.28 -9.11 4.92
N MET A 245 17.82 -8.85 3.70
CA MET A 245 16.58 -9.41 3.18
C MET A 245 16.75 -10.89 2.84
N ASP A 246 15.80 -11.71 3.28
CA ASP A 246 15.69 -13.14 3.00
C ASP A 246 14.24 -13.48 2.56
N ALA A 247 13.97 -14.73 2.20
CA ALA A 247 12.67 -15.15 1.70
C ALA A 247 11.53 -14.98 2.73
N ASP A 248 11.80 -15.24 4.01
CA ASP A 248 10.80 -15.14 5.08
C ASP A 248 10.42 -13.67 5.32
N LYS A 249 11.42 -12.79 5.39
CA LYS A 249 11.20 -11.34 5.50
C LYS A 249 10.51 -10.78 4.26
N LEU A 250 10.86 -11.25 3.06
CA LEU A 250 10.16 -10.79 1.87
C LEU A 250 8.71 -11.26 1.86
N SER A 251 8.43 -12.50 2.25
CA SER A 251 7.06 -13.00 2.35
C SER A 251 6.22 -12.17 3.32
N GLY A 252 6.78 -11.88 4.50
CA GLY A 252 6.11 -11.03 5.49
C GLY A 252 5.94 -9.59 5.01
N LEU A 253 6.89 -9.02 4.27
CA LEU A 253 6.76 -7.70 3.65
C LEU A 253 5.69 -7.72 2.55
N TRP A 254 5.73 -8.72 1.68
CA TRP A 254 4.84 -8.85 0.53
C TRP A 254 3.38 -8.80 0.96
N SER A 255 3.00 -9.60 1.95
CA SER A 255 1.64 -9.63 2.53
C SER A 255 1.11 -8.26 3.01
N ARG A 256 1.99 -7.30 3.29
CA ARG A 256 1.66 -5.94 3.78
C ARG A 256 1.60 -4.90 2.67
N ILE A 257 2.33 -5.10 1.58
CA ILE A 257 2.40 -4.12 0.48
C ILE A 257 1.54 -4.51 -0.72
N SER A 258 1.22 -5.80 -0.88
CA SER A 258 0.53 -6.37 -2.04
C SER A 258 -1.00 -6.46 -1.90
N HIS A 259 -1.65 -5.57 -1.14
CA HIS A 259 -3.13 -5.56 -1.02
C HIS A 259 -3.86 -5.50 -2.38
N LEU A 260 -3.20 -4.88 -3.37
CA LEU A 260 -3.67 -4.79 -4.74
C LEU A 260 -2.48 -4.61 -5.68
N ILE A 261 -2.38 -5.46 -6.70
CA ILE A 261 -1.38 -5.35 -7.77
C ILE A 261 -2.10 -5.14 -9.10
N LEU A 262 -1.70 -4.12 -9.85
CA LEU A 262 -2.36 -3.75 -11.10
C LEU A 262 -1.35 -3.55 -12.23
N PRO A 263 -1.58 -4.14 -13.42
CA PRO A 263 -0.75 -3.91 -14.59
C PRO A 263 -1.04 -2.54 -15.19
N VAL A 264 0.00 -1.85 -15.64
CA VAL A 264 -0.05 -0.58 -16.36
C VAL A 264 0.38 -0.80 -17.80
N ASN A 265 -0.51 -0.46 -18.73
CA ASN A 265 -0.23 -0.47 -20.15
C ASN A 265 0.48 0.83 -20.55
N MET A 266 1.29 0.80 -21.61
CA MET A 266 1.95 2.02 -22.09
C MET A 266 0.95 3.00 -22.72
N GLU A 267 1.16 4.30 -22.49
CA GLU A 267 0.50 5.39 -23.20
C GLU A 267 1.53 6.09 -24.09
N ALA A 268 1.48 5.86 -25.40
CA ALA A 268 2.50 6.38 -26.33
C ALA A 268 2.70 7.90 -26.20
N HIS A 269 1.59 8.65 -26.05
CA HIS A 269 1.64 10.10 -25.89
C HIS A 269 2.33 10.54 -24.58
N ILE A 270 2.28 9.74 -23.52
CA ILE A 270 2.96 10.02 -22.24
C ILE A 270 4.42 9.62 -22.30
N GLU A 271 4.75 8.51 -22.96
CA GLU A 271 6.14 8.13 -23.18
C GLU A 271 6.89 9.14 -24.05
N GLU A 272 6.22 9.77 -25.01
CA GLU A 272 6.81 10.80 -25.88
C GLU A 272 6.89 12.17 -25.21
N ASN A 273 5.85 12.60 -24.49
CA ASN A 273 5.72 13.98 -24.01
C ASN A 273 5.98 14.15 -22.50
N GLY A 274 6.11 13.07 -21.74
CA GLY A 274 6.20 13.10 -20.29
C GLY A 274 4.85 13.23 -19.59
N CYS A 275 4.86 13.42 -18.28
CA CYS A 275 3.64 13.69 -17.51
C CYS A 275 3.22 15.15 -17.70
N GLU A 276 1.96 15.41 -18.07
CA GLU A 276 1.40 16.74 -17.90
C GLU A 276 1.28 17.05 -16.39
N ALA A 277 1.71 18.24 -15.96
CA ALA A 277 1.55 18.65 -14.58
C ALA A 277 0.09 19.06 -14.31
N ASP A 278 -0.51 18.51 -13.25
CA ASP A 278 -1.78 19.00 -12.66
C ASP A 278 -1.62 20.40 -12.05
#